data_AF-A0A366RC48-F1
#
_entry.id   AF-A0A366RC48-F1
#
_cell.length_a   1.000
_cell.length_b   1.000
_cell.length_c   1.000
_cell.angle_alpha   90.00
_cell.angle_beta   90.00
_cell.angle_gamma   90.00
#
_symmetry.space_group_name_H-M   'P 1'
#
loop_
_entity.id
_entity.type
_entity.pdbx_description
1 polymer ?
#
loop_
_entity_poly.entity_id
_entity_poly.type
_entity_poly.pdbx_seq_one_letter_code
_entity_poly.pdbx_strand_id
1 'polypeptide(L)'
;MHSGRLQEYEVIGRHLPTEADPTPALYRMTIFAPNETVAKSRYWYFLRGLKKVKKATGEIVSVKTLHEKHPLKVKNFGVWIRYDSRSGTHNMYKEYRELSRTDAIESLYSDMAARHRARFRSIHVLRVVELEKTEDIKRPYIRQLTQKNLSFPLPHRITKESSKKVFSAKRPSTFA
;
A
#
# COMPACT_ATOMS: atom_id res chain seq x y z
N MET A 1 -0.20 18.24 -8.65
CA MET A 1 -0.37 16.77 -8.73
C MET A 1 -0.18 16.22 -7.33
N HIS A 2 -1.19 15.57 -6.73
CA HIS A 2 -1.04 14.90 -5.44
C HIS A 2 -0.11 13.70 -5.66
N SER A 3 1.18 13.87 -5.42
CA SER A 3 2.11 12.74 -5.38
C SER A 3 1.88 12.03 -4.05
N GLY A 4 1.19 10.89 -4.09
CA GLY A 4 1.09 9.99 -2.94
C GLY A 4 2.48 9.67 -2.38
N ARG A 5 2.54 9.31 -1.09
CA ARG A 5 3.83 9.06 -0.41
C ARG A 5 4.55 7.82 -0.96
N LEU A 6 3.84 6.96 -1.68
CA LEU A 6 4.33 5.75 -2.33
C LEU A 6 3.94 5.72 -3.81
N GLN A 7 4.83 5.17 -4.63
CA GLN A 7 4.61 4.82 -6.03
C GLN A 7 4.76 3.30 -6.19
N GLU A 8 4.05 2.73 -7.18
CA GLU A 8 4.18 1.33 -7.56
C GLU A 8 5.25 1.20 -8.65
N TYR A 9 6.27 0.37 -8.41
CA TYR A 9 7.35 0.10 -9.36
C TYR A 9 7.34 -1.36 -9.78
N GLU A 10 7.41 -1.62 -11.07
CA GLU A 10 7.83 -2.90 -11.62
C GLU A 10 9.35 -2.91 -11.73
N VAL A 11 10.00 -3.79 -10.98
CA VAL A 11 11.46 -3.97 -11.02
C VAL A 11 11.76 -5.36 -11.57
N ILE A 12 12.55 -5.41 -12.63
CA ILE A 12 13.01 -6.64 -13.27
C ILE A 12 14.53 -6.72 -13.16
N GLY A 13 15.02 -7.85 -12.69
CA GLY A 13 16.46 -8.10 -12.54
C GLY A 13 16.78 -9.58 -12.73
N ARG A 14 18.07 -9.87 -12.84
CA ARG A 14 18.61 -11.21 -13.08
C ARG A 14 20.00 -11.35 -12.46
N HIS A 15 20.54 -12.56 -12.48
CA HIS A 15 21.97 -12.78 -12.29
C HIS A 15 22.76 -12.14 -13.45
N LEU A 16 24.02 -11.79 -13.18
CA LEU A 16 24.94 -11.44 -14.26
C LEU A 16 25.16 -12.68 -15.15
N PRO A 17 25.06 -12.54 -16.48
CA PRO A 17 25.38 -13.63 -17.39
C PRO A 17 26.80 -14.16 -17.15
N THR A 18 26.97 -15.48 -17.19
CA THR A 18 28.26 -16.16 -17.08
C THR A 18 28.45 -17.11 -18.26
N GLU A 19 29.67 -17.60 -18.49
CA GLU A 19 29.91 -18.59 -19.56
C GLU A 19 29.07 -19.87 -19.36
N ALA A 20 28.81 -20.25 -18.10
CA ALA A 20 27.98 -21.40 -17.75
C ALA A 20 26.48 -21.15 -17.88
N ASP A 21 26.03 -19.90 -17.75
CA ASP A 21 24.62 -19.49 -17.91
C ASP A 21 24.57 -18.13 -18.63
N PRO A 22 24.55 -18.12 -19.98
CA PRO A 22 24.54 -16.90 -20.77
C PRO A 22 23.19 -16.20 -20.76
N THR A 23 22.11 -16.90 -20.41
CA THR A 23 20.74 -16.35 -20.40
C THR A 23 20.04 -16.59 -19.06
N PRO A 24 20.49 -15.92 -17.97
CA PRO A 24 19.89 -16.12 -16.66
C PRO A 24 18.42 -15.70 -16.61
N ALA A 25 17.64 -16.41 -15.80
CA ALA A 25 16.21 -16.14 -15.63
C ALA A 25 15.95 -14.72 -15.09
N LEU A 26 14.92 -14.07 -15.67
CA LEU A 26 14.45 -12.76 -15.24
C LEU A 26 13.44 -12.87 -14.10
N TYR A 27 13.64 -12.08 -13.05
CA TYR A 27 12.75 -12.00 -11.90
C TYR A 27 12.08 -10.63 -11.85
N ARG A 28 10.75 -10.64 -11.94
CA ARG A 28 9.91 -9.45 -11.84
C ARG A 28 9.29 -9.34 -10.45
N MET A 29 9.34 -8.15 -9.84
CA MET A 29 8.61 -7.85 -8.62
C MET A 29 7.91 -6.50 -8.72
N THR A 30 6.73 -6.41 -8.11
CA THR A 30 6.04 -5.15 -7.88
C THR A 30 6.43 -4.63 -6.50
N ILE A 31 6.98 -3.42 -6.43
CA ILE A 31 7.52 -2.80 -5.22
C ILE A 31 6.83 -1.46 -4.99
N PHE A 32 6.26 -1.27 -3.79
CA PHE A 32 5.74 0.01 -3.35
C PHE A 32 6.82 0.79 -2.60
N ALA A 33 7.21 1.95 -3.12
CA ALA A 33 8.30 2.75 -2.58
C ALA A 33 8.11 4.25 -2.86
N PRO A 34 8.70 5.16 -2.05
CA PRO A 34 8.60 6.60 -2.28
C PRO A 34 9.37 7.09 -3.52
N ASN A 35 10.40 6.34 -3.94
CA ASN A 35 11.21 6.66 -5.11
C ASN A 35 11.90 5.40 -5.66
N GLU A 36 12.49 5.55 -6.85
CA GLU A 36 13.16 4.46 -7.58
C GLU A 36 14.34 3.85 -6.79
N THR A 37 15.14 4.67 -6.11
CA THR A 37 16.29 4.21 -5.32
C THR A 37 15.87 3.26 -4.20
N VAL A 38 14.80 3.61 -3.48
CA VAL A 38 14.23 2.74 -2.45
C VAL A 38 13.60 1.49 -3.08
N ALA A 39 12.97 1.61 -4.25
CA ALA A 39 12.43 0.46 -4.97
C ALA A 39 13.52 -0.56 -5.32
N LYS A 40 14.65 -0.11 -5.90
CA LYS A 40 15.82 -0.96 -6.21
C LYS A 40 16.38 -1.62 -4.95
N SER A 41 16.49 -0.87 -3.84
CA SER A 41 16.99 -1.40 -2.56
C SER A 41 16.07 -2.51 -2.01
N ARG A 42 14.75 -2.29 -2.02
CA ARG A 42 13.77 -3.29 -1.55
C ARG A 42 13.71 -4.51 -2.47
N TYR A 43 13.85 -4.32 -3.78
CA TYR A 43 13.97 -5.42 -4.73
C TYR A 43 15.12 -6.37 -4.35
N TRP A 44 16.33 -5.83 -4.15
CA TRP A 44 17.47 -6.64 -3.74
C TRP A 44 17.29 -7.32 -2.39
N TYR A 45 16.64 -6.65 -1.43
CA TYR A 45 16.31 -7.24 -0.14
C TYR A 45 15.46 -8.51 -0.29
N PHE A 46 14.39 -8.44 -1.09
CA PHE A 46 13.51 -9.60 -1.31
C PHE A 46 14.16 -10.67 -2.19
N LEU A 47 14.82 -10.27 -3.27
CA LEU A 47 15.43 -11.22 -4.20
C LEU A 47 16.55 -12.04 -3.53
N ARG A 48 17.31 -11.44 -2.60
CA ARG A 48 18.28 -12.15 -1.78
C ARG A 48 17.63 -13.28 -0.97
N GLY A 49 16.47 -13.03 -0.38
CA GLY A 49 15.75 -14.04 0.41
C GLY A 49 15.11 -15.15 -0.44
N LEU A 50 14.61 -14.81 -1.63
CA LEU A 50 13.87 -15.74 -2.48
C LEU A 50 14.75 -16.56 -3.42
N LYS A 51 15.80 -15.95 -3.98
CA LYS A 51 16.61 -16.52 -5.06
C LYS A 51 18.11 -16.45 -4.80
N LYS A 52 18.55 -16.02 -3.62
CA LYS A 52 19.97 -15.87 -3.22
C LYS A 52 20.80 -14.97 -4.14
N VAL A 53 20.16 -14.13 -4.96
CA VAL A 53 20.83 -13.15 -5.82
C VAL A 53 21.20 -11.92 -4.98
N LYS A 54 22.42 -11.41 -5.16
CA LYS A 54 22.90 -10.19 -4.50
C LYS A 54 23.10 -9.10 -5.55
N LYS A 55 23.07 -7.83 -5.12
CA LYS A 55 23.39 -6.68 -5.99
C LYS A 55 24.76 -6.79 -6.67
N ALA A 56 25.74 -7.45 -6.05
CA ALA A 56 27.07 -7.64 -6.62
C ALA A 56 27.13 -8.74 -7.70
N THR A 57 26.20 -9.70 -7.68
CA THR A 57 26.19 -10.87 -8.58
C THR A 57 25.00 -10.87 -9.53
N GLY A 58 24.31 -9.74 -9.62
CA GLY A 58 23.12 -9.55 -10.44
C GLY A 58 22.96 -8.10 -10.83
N GLU A 59 22.10 -7.88 -11.81
CA GLU A 59 21.78 -6.56 -12.35
C GLU A 59 20.27 -6.34 -12.41
N ILE A 60 19.87 -5.07 -12.34
CA ILE A 60 18.48 -4.66 -12.61
C ILE A 60 18.42 -4.28 -14.08
N VAL A 61 17.60 -4.99 -14.84
CA VAL A 61 17.43 -4.81 -16.28
C VAL A 61 16.48 -3.66 -16.57
N SER A 62 15.42 -3.53 -15.77
CA SER A 62 14.42 -2.49 -15.97
C SER A 62 13.77 -2.07 -14.65
N VAL A 63 13.49 -0.78 -14.52
CA VAL A 63 12.62 -0.22 -13.50
C VAL A 63 11.57 0.64 -14.19
N LYS A 64 10.30 0.32 -13.97
CA LYS A 64 9.18 1.03 -14.55
C LYS A 64 8.19 1.44 -13.47
N THR A 65 7.79 2.70 -13.46
CA THR A 65 6.69 3.16 -12.61
C THR A 65 5.37 2.67 -13.20
N LEU A 66 4.56 2.00 -12.39
CA LEU A 66 3.21 1.59 -12.74
C LEU A 66 2.22 2.62 -12.22
N HIS A 67 1.28 3.00 -13.08
CA HIS A 67 0.19 3.89 -12.73
C HIS A 67 -1.13 3.10 -12.70
N GLU A 68 -2.02 3.51 -11.80
CA GLU A 68 -3.35 2.92 -11.69
C GLU A 68 -4.13 3.14 -13.00
N LYS A 69 -4.76 2.09 -13.52
CA LYS A 69 -5.49 2.16 -14.80
C LYS A 69 -6.71 3.07 -14.74
N HIS A 70 -7.39 3.07 -13.59
CA HIS A 70 -8.65 3.80 -13.39
C HIS A 70 -8.62 4.55 -12.05
N PRO A 71 -7.87 5.65 -11.93
CA PRO A 71 -7.65 6.35 -10.66
C PRO A 71 -8.89 7.09 -10.13
N LEU A 72 -9.93 7.27 -10.95
CA LEU A 72 -11.18 7.94 -10.54
C LEU A 72 -12.25 6.95 -10.07
N LYS A 73 -11.99 5.64 -10.16
CA LYS A 73 -12.94 4.59 -9.75
C LYS A 73 -12.57 4.12 -8.35
N VAL A 74 -13.54 4.14 -7.43
CA VAL A 74 -13.38 3.53 -6.11
C VAL A 74 -13.35 2.02 -6.25
N LYS A 75 -12.36 1.39 -5.63
CA LYS A 75 -12.11 -0.05 -5.68
C LYS A 75 -11.96 -0.61 -4.27
N ASN A 76 -12.13 -1.92 -4.15
CA ASN A 76 -11.80 -2.65 -2.94
C ASN A 76 -10.53 -3.46 -3.22
N PHE A 77 -9.56 -3.40 -2.33
CA PHE A 77 -8.28 -4.10 -2.48
C PHE A 77 -8.10 -5.11 -1.36
N GLY A 78 -7.82 -6.35 -1.73
CA GLY A 78 -7.34 -7.40 -0.83
C GLY A 78 -5.81 -7.37 -0.78
N VAL A 79 -5.26 -7.30 0.42
CA VAL A 79 -3.82 -7.21 0.66
C VAL A 79 -3.38 -8.33 1.59
N TRP A 80 -2.47 -9.16 1.10
CA TRP A 80 -1.80 -10.19 1.90
C TRP A 80 -0.46 -9.65 2.34
N ILE A 81 -0.24 -9.65 3.65
CA ILE A 81 1.01 -9.23 4.24
C ILE A 81 1.58 -10.32 5.14
N ARG A 82 2.90 -10.31 5.24
CA ARG A 82 3.64 -10.87 6.36
C ARG A 82 4.19 -9.71 7.17
N TYR A 83 4.09 -9.76 8.49
CA TYR A 83 4.72 -8.76 9.32
C TYR A 83 5.41 -9.37 10.54
N ASP A 84 6.44 -8.70 11.00
CA ASP A 84 7.19 -9.08 12.19
C ASP A 84 6.62 -8.30 13.39
N SER A 85 6.04 -9.03 14.34
CA SER A 85 5.65 -8.52 15.65
C SER A 85 6.84 -8.52 16.60
N ARG A 86 6.61 -8.15 17.87
CA ARG A 86 7.65 -8.26 18.90
C ARG A 86 7.98 -9.71 19.29
N SER A 87 7.05 -10.63 19.03
CA SER A 87 7.13 -12.02 19.50
C SER A 87 7.30 -13.03 18.37
N GLY A 88 7.15 -12.62 17.11
CA GLY A 88 7.27 -13.54 15.97
C GLY A 88 6.78 -12.94 14.66
N THR A 89 6.82 -13.74 13.60
CA THR A 89 6.39 -13.32 12.26
C THR A 89 5.00 -13.88 11.96
N HIS A 90 4.07 -13.04 11.54
CA HIS A 90 2.67 -13.42 11.31
C HIS A 90 2.20 -13.03 9.91
N ASN A 91 1.34 -13.86 9.33
CA ASN A 91 0.63 -13.53 8.10
C ASN A 91 -0.70 -12.86 8.42
N MET A 92 -1.11 -11.91 7.60
CA MET A 92 -2.37 -11.21 7.76
C MET A 92 -2.97 -10.89 6.40
N TYR A 93 -4.29 -10.96 6.32
CA TYR A 93 -5.07 -10.49 5.20
C TYR A 93 -5.85 -9.25 5.63
N LYS A 94 -5.73 -8.15 4.90
CA LYS A 94 -6.48 -6.91 5.13
C LYS A 94 -7.13 -6.44 3.85
N GLU A 95 -8.22 -5.70 4.01
CA GLU A 95 -8.95 -5.10 2.90
C GLU A 95 -9.02 -3.59 3.11
N TYR A 96 -8.89 -2.85 2.00
CA TYR A 96 -8.98 -1.38 1.96
C TYR A 96 -9.87 -0.96 0.80
N ARG A 97 -10.60 0.16 0.96
CA ARG A 97 -11.43 0.75 -0.08
C ARG A 97 -10.83 2.09 -0.47
N GLU A 98 -10.17 2.13 -1.62
CA GLU A 98 -9.37 3.27 -2.08
C GLU A 98 -9.47 3.43 -3.60
N LEU A 99 -8.88 4.50 -4.14
CA LEU A 99 -8.85 4.80 -5.58
C LEU A 99 -7.72 4.06 -6.34
N SER A 100 -6.61 3.76 -5.66
CA SER A 100 -5.44 3.13 -6.26
C SER A 100 -4.79 2.09 -5.35
N ARG A 101 -3.97 1.21 -5.93
CA ARG A 101 -3.15 0.26 -5.15
C ARG A 101 -2.16 0.96 -4.22
N THR A 102 -1.58 2.08 -4.64
CA THR A 102 -0.63 2.86 -3.82
C THR A 102 -1.31 3.41 -2.59
N ASP A 103 -2.52 3.96 -2.72
CA ASP A 103 -3.29 4.49 -1.59
C ASP A 103 -3.72 3.37 -0.64
N ALA A 104 -4.14 2.21 -1.18
CA ALA A 104 -4.46 1.04 -0.35
C ALA A 104 -3.27 0.58 0.50
N ILE A 105 -2.06 0.63 -0.05
CA ILE A 105 -0.83 0.29 0.67
C ILE A 105 -0.42 1.37 1.67
N GLU A 106 -0.65 2.65 1.37
CA GLU A 106 -0.45 3.74 2.34
C GLU A 106 -1.40 3.62 3.54
N SER A 107 -2.69 3.34 3.27
CA SER A 107 -3.69 3.03 4.30
C SER A 107 -3.31 1.79 5.11
N LEU A 108 -2.76 0.75 4.46
CA LEU A 108 -2.20 -0.42 5.16
C LEU A 108 -1.08 -0.05 6.12
N TYR A 109 -0.09 0.72 5.67
CA TYR A 109 1.03 1.11 6.53
C TYR A 109 0.58 1.94 7.73
N SER A 110 -0.37 2.86 7.52
CA SER A 110 -0.95 3.67 8.59
C SER A 110 -1.73 2.82 9.60
N ASP A 111 -2.55 1.90 9.11
CA ASP A 111 -3.31 0.95 9.93
C ASP A 111 -2.39 0.05 10.77
N MET A 112 -1.38 -0.55 10.14
CA MET A 112 -0.41 -1.41 10.82
C MET A 112 0.41 -0.65 11.88
N ALA A 113 0.74 0.61 11.63
CA ALA A 113 1.36 1.48 12.62
C ALA A 113 0.41 1.79 13.79
N ALA A 114 -0.86 2.09 13.52
CA ALA A 114 -1.83 2.44 14.55
C ALA A 114 -2.23 1.24 15.43
N ARG A 115 -2.61 0.11 14.82
CA ARG A 115 -3.16 -1.05 15.53
C ARG A 115 -2.09 -1.98 16.10
N HIS A 116 -0.97 -2.14 15.41
CA HIS A 116 0.06 -3.12 15.76
C HIS A 116 1.42 -2.50 16.06
N ARG A 117 1.56 -1.16 15.99
CA ARG A 117 2.84 -0.45 16.13
C ARG A 117 3.93 -1.00 15.21
N ALA A 118 3.52 -1.58 14.08
CA ALA A 118 4.44 -2.16 13.12
C ALA A 118 5.09 -1.05 12.30
N ARG A 119 6.41 -1.11 12.17
CA ARG A 119 7.17 -0.17 11.36
C ARG A 119 7.14 -0.61 9.90
N PHE A 120 7.29 0.34 8.97
CA PHE A 120 7.39 0.07 7.54
C PHE A 120 8.35 -1.09 7.19
N ARG A 121 9.54 -1.12 7.81
CA ARG A 121 10.56 -2.16 7.57
C ARG A 121 10.13 -3.57 7.95
N SER A 122 9.20 -3.70 8.89
CA SER A 122 8.74 -4.96 9.47
C SER A 122 7.55 -5.54 8.72
N ILE A 123 7.08 -4.88 7.66
CA ILE A 123 5.90 -5.31 6.89
C ILE A 123 6.37 -5.67 5.48
N HIS A 124 6.04 -6.87 5.06
CA HIS A 124 6.23 -7.40 3.72
C HIS A 124 4.87 -7.52 3.05
N VAL A 125 4.65 -6.74 2.00
CA VAL A 125 3.47 -6.86 1.14
C VAL A 125 3.73 -8.03 0.18
N LEU A 126 2.94 -9.09 0.29
CA LEU A 126 3.09 -10.30 -0.51
C LEU A 126 2.31 -10.20 -1.82
N ARG A 127 1.07 -9.71 -1.73
CA ARG A 127 0.16 -9.62 -2.86
C ARG A 127 -0.88 -8.53 -2.63
N VAL A 128 -1.22 -7.81 -3.70
CA VAL A 128 -2.31 -6.82 -3.75
C VAL A 128 -3.21 -7.20 -4.92
N VAL A 129 -4.52 -7.28 -4.69
CA VAL A 129 -5.52 -7.64 -5.71
C VAL A 129 -6.71 -6.72 -5.58
N GLU A 130 -7.27 -6.28 -6.71
CA GLU A 130 -8.57 -5.62 -6.77
C GLU A 130 -9.68 -6.69 -6.63
N LEU A 131 -10.58 -6.50 -5.66
CA LEU A 131 -11.74 -7.35 -5.45
C LEU A 131 -12.90 -6.78 -6.28
N GLU A 132 -13.25 -7.47 -7.36
CA GLU A 132 -14.29 -7.02 -8.29
C GLU A 132 -15.70 -7.36 -7.79
N LYS A 133 -15.87 -8.53 -7.16
CA LYS A 133 -17.17 -8.98 -6.64
C LYS A 133 -17.36 -8.53 -5.20
N THR A 134 -18.56 -8.05 -4.90
CA THR A 134 -18.94 -7.67 -3.53
C THR A 134 -18.94 -8.87 -2.57
N GLU A 135 -19.15 -10.07 -3.09
CA GLU A 135 -19.15 -11.33 -2.31
C GLU A 135 -17.76 -11.72 -1.81
N ASP A 136 -16.69 -11.31 -2.50
CA ASP A 136 -15.31 -11.63 -2.13
C ASP A 136 -14.81 -10.78 -0.94
N ILE A 137 -15.56 -9.73 -0.58
CA ILE A 137 -15.25 -8.82 0.54
C ILE A 137 -15.56 -9.53 1.86
N LYS A 138 -14.51 -9.79 2.64
CA LYS A 138 -14.62 -10.50 3.92
C LYS A 138 -14.76 -9.56 5.10
N ARG A 139 -14.35 -8.30 4.98
CA ARG A 139 -14.34 -7.35 6.10
C ARG A 139 -15.68 -6.61 6.21
N PRO A 140 -16.44 -6.76 7.33
CA PRO A 140 -17.77 -6.17 7.47
C PRO A 140 -17.78 -4.64 7.31
N TYR A 141 -16.74 -3.97 7.77
CA TYR A 141 -16.62 -2.51 7.70
C TYR A 141 -16.43 -1.96 6.28
N ILE A 142 -15.98 -2.78 5.32
CA ILE A 142 -15.96 -2.42 3.89
C ILE A 142 -17.27 -2.84 3.24
N ARG A 143 -17.81 -4.01 3.61
CA ARG A 143 -19.08 -4.52 3.08
C ARG A 143 -20.26 -3.59 3.34
N GLN A 144 -20.29 -2.87 4.46
CA GLN A 144 -21.34 -1.87 4.72
C GLN A 144 -21.30 -0.69 3.71
N LEU A 145 -20.14 -0.40 3.10
CA LEU A 145 -19.95 0.73 2.19
C LEU A 145 -20.33 0.39 0.73
N THR A 146 -20.69 -0.85 0.43
CA THR A 146 -21.04 -1.31 -0.93
C THR A 146 -22.55 -1.37 -1.17
N GLN A 147 -23.37 -0.90 -0.23
CA GLN A 147 -24.83 -0.89 -0.38
C GLN A 147 -25.28 0.11 -1.45
N LYS A 148 -26.27 -0.28 -2.26
CA LYS A 148 -26.90 0.61 -3.24
C LYS A 148 -27.67 1.70 -2.48
N ASN A 149 -27.57 2.96 -2.95
CA ASN A 149 -28.23 4.12 -2.36
C ASN A 149 -27.84 4.38 -0.89
N LEU A 150 -26.58 4.07 -0.52
CA LEU A 150 -26.06 4.36 0.81
C LEU A 150 -26.15 5.88 1.09
N SER A 151 -26.80 6.22 2.21
CA SER A 151 -26.90 7.57 2.72
C SER A 151 -26.66 7.55 4.23
N PHE A 152 -25.93 8.55 4.74
CA PHE A 152 -25.67 8.68 6.16
C PHE A 152 -25.54 10.17 6.53
N PRO A 153 -26.07 10.59 7.69
CA PRO A 153 -25.84 11.92 8.20
C PRO A 153 -24.39 12.08 8.68
N LEU A 154 -23.94 13.31 8.84
CA LEU A 154 -22.72 13.65 9.59
C LEU A 154 -23.17 14.26 10.93
N PRO A 155 -23.37 13.47 12.00
CA PRO A 155 -24.14 13.90 13.18
C PRO A 155 -23.47 15.01 13.99
N HIS A 156 -22.14 15.07 13.96
CA HIS A 156 -21.36 16.04 14.71
C HIS A 156 -20.27 16.64 13.82
N ARG A 157 -20.46 17.88 13.39
CA ARG A 157 -19.51 18.59 12.52
C ARG A 157 -18.69 19.57 13.36
N ILE A 158 -17.42 19.23 13.57
CA ILE A 158 -16.47 20.10 14.26
C ILE A 158 -15.99 21.18 13.28
N THR A 159 -16.12 22.45 13.65
CA THR A 159 -15.50 23.56 12.93
C THR A 159 -13.99 23.52 13.18
N LYS A 160 -13.22 23.12 12.14
CA LYS A 160 -11.75 23.05 12.22
C LYS A 160 -11.08 24.43 12.20
N GLU A 161 -11.76 25.40 11.62
CA GLU A 161 -11.36 26.80 11.76
C GLU A 161 -11.69 27.21 13.19
N SER A 162 -10.67 27.48 14.00
CA SER A 162 -10.87 28.47 15.05
C SER A 162 -11.45 29.67 14.33
N SER A 163 -12.66 30.10 14.67
CA SER A 163 -13.15 31.42 14.32
C SER A 163 -11.95 32.37 14.33
N LYS A 164 -11.74 33.18 13.29
CA LYS A 164 -10.58 34.10 13.13
C LYS A 164 -10.24 34.94 14.38
N LYS A 165 -11.10 34.92 15.40
CA LYS A 165 -10.95 35.48 16.73
C LYS A 165 -10.70 34.36 17.74
N VAL A 166 -9.60 34.48 18.48
CA VAL A 166 -9.26 33.66 19.66
C VAL A 166 -10.36 33.74 20.73
N PHE A 167 -11.08 34.85 20.78
CA PHE A 167 -12.20 35.08 21.69
C PHE A 167 -13.52 35.27 20.91
N SER A 168 -14.57 34.58 21.35
CA SER A 168 -15.92 34.68 20.78
C SER A 168 -16.95 34.79 21.90
N ALA A 169 -17.89 35.71 21.76
CA ALA A 169 -19.05 35.80 22.66
C ALA A 169 -20.10 34.72 22.38
N LYS A 170 -20.06 34.09 21.19
CA LYS A 170 -20.99 33.02 20.78
C LYS A 170 -20.30 31.67 20.82
N ARG A 171 -20.99 30.66 21.37
CA ARG A 171 -20.54 29.26 21.37
C ARG A 171 -20.65 28.68 19.96
N PRO A 172 -19.71 27.82 19.54
CA PRO A 172 -19.83 27.11 18.26
C PRO A 172 -21.00 26.13 18.29
N SER A 173 -21.69 25.97 17.15
CA SER A 173 -22.68 24.91 16.92
C SER A 173 -22.05 23.79 16.10
N THR A 174 -22.36 22.54 16.45
CA THR A 174 -21.88 21.34 15.74
C THR A 174 -23.01 20.55 15.06
N PHE A 175 -24.24 21.01 15.22
CA PHE A 175 -25.44 20.54 14.54
C PHE A 175 -25.68 21.44 13.32
N ALA A 176 -25.91 20.80 12.16
CA ALA A 176 -26.14 21.46 10.88
C ALA A 176 -27.61 21.36 10.49
#